data_AF-A0A1R4A4Y9-F1
#
_entry.id   AF-A0A1R4A4Y9-F1
#
_cell.length_a   1.000
_cell.length_b   1.000
_cell.length_c   1.000
_cell.angle_alpha   90.00
_cell.angle_beta   90.00
_cell.angle_gamma   90.00
#
_symmetry.space_group_name_H-M   'P 1'
#
loop_
_entity.id
_entity.type
_entity.pdbx_description
1 polymer ?
#
loop_
_entity_poly.entity_id
_entity_poly.type
_entity_poly.pdbx_seq_one_letter_code
_entity_poly.pdbx_strand_id
1 'polypeptide(L)' 'MDGLTTSVIVNIKRLKHSFAKKYPNSSILQTLLSMPDEMSSEELIGAVIVLLNLLDMETHNKLGGEL' A
#
# COMPACT_ATOMS: atom_id res chain seq x y z
N MET A 1 -6.59 30.13 16.98
CA MET A 1 -7.64 29.68 16.06
C MET A 1 -7.27 28.28 15.67
N ASP A 2 -7.75 27.30 16.42
CA ASP A 2 -7.56 25.89 16.08
C ASP A 2 -8.45 25.58 14.89
N GLY A 3 -7.91 25.76 13.69
CA GLY A 3 -8.57 25.34 12.47
C GLY A 3 -8.75 23.84 12.57
N LEU A 4 -10.01 23.38 12.52
CA LEU A 4 -10.37 21.97 12.40
C LEU A 4 -9.53 21.36 11.25
N THR A 5 -8.44 20.68 11.59
CA THR A 5 -7.81 19.70 10.69
C THR A 5 -8.73 18.50 10.69
N THR A 6 -9.77 18.55 9.86
CA THR A 6 -10.62 17.40 9.60
C THR A 6 -9.75 16.38 8.87
N SER A 7 -9.09 15.51 9.62
CA SER A 7 -8.33 14.39 9.05
C SER A 7 -9.30 13.56 8.22
N VAL A 8 -9.12 13.56 6.90
CA VAL A 8 -9.98 12.80 5.99
C VAL A 8 -9.60 11.33 6.14
N ILE A 9 -10.50 10.56 6.76
CA ILE A 9 -10.37 9.11 6.85
C ILE A 9 -10.88 8.47 5.56
N VAL A 10 -10.03 7.66 4.94
CA VAL A 10 -10.32 6.92 3.72
C VAL A 10 -10.52 5.45 4.08
N ASN A 11 -11.64 4.88 3.65
CA ASN A 11 -11.87 3.45 3.75
C ASN A 11 -11.37 2.73 2.48
N ILE A 12 -10.36 1.88 2.63
CA ILE A 12 -9.68 1.19 1.53
C ILE A 12 -10.05 -0.28 1.39
N LYS A 13 -10.99 -0.79 2.19
CA LYS A 13 -11.36 -2.22 2.18
C LYS A 13 -11.71 -2.74 0.79
N ARG A 14 -12.54 -2.00 0.05
CA ARG A 14 -12.93 -2.35 -1.33
C ARG A 14 -11.74 -2.35 -2.28
N LEU A 15 -10.81 -1.43 -2.09
CA LEU A 15 -9.58 -1.34 -2.88
C LEU A 15 -8.70 -2.56 -2.66
N LYS A 16 -8.48 -2.96 -1.39
CA LYS A 16 -7.72 -4.17 -1.04
C LYS A 16 -8.30 -5.43 -1.66
N HIS A 17 -9.62 -5.63 -1.56
CA HIS A 17 -10.28 -6.78 -2.19
C HIS A 17 -10.18 -6.76 -3.72
N SER A 18 -10.34 -5.58 -4.33
CA SER A 18 -10.23 -5.44 -5.79
C SER A 18 -8.81 -5.73 -6.28
N PHE A 19 -7.81 -5.26 -5.53
CA PHE A 19 -6.40 -5.57 -5.78
C PHE A 19 -6.13 -7.07 -5.66
N ALA A 20 -6.57 -7.71 -4.56
CA ALA A 20 -6.42 -9.15 -4.33
C ALA A 20 -7.03 -9.98 -5.47
N LYS A 21 -8.20 -9.58 -5.96
CA LYS A 21 -8.88 -10.26 -7.08
C LYS A 21 -8.13 -10.09 -8.40
N LYS A 22 -7.59 -8.90 -8.67
CA LYS A 22 -6.94 -8.56 -9.94
C LYS A 22 -5.48 -9.05 -10.01
N TYR A 23 -4.78 -9.05 -8.88
CA TYR A 23 -3.36 -9.37 -8.78
C TYR A 23 -3.10 -10.37 -7.64
N PRO A 24 -3.64 -11.60 -7.73
CA PRO A 24 -3.56 -12.59 -6.64
C PRO A 24 -2.13 -13.06 -6.33
N ASN A 25 -1.21 -12.96 -7.29
CA ASN A 25 0.20 -13.35 -7.14
C ASN A 25 1.13 -12.15 -6.89
N SER A 26 0.58 -10.98 -6.56
CA SER A 26 1.40 -9.82 -6.23
C SER A 26 2.15 -10.07 -4.93
N SER A 27 3.46 -9.81 -4.94
CA SER A 27 4.34 -9.90 -3.78
C SER A 27 3.91 -9.01 -2.61
N ILE A 28 3.32 -7.85 -2.91
CA ILE A 28 2.84 -6.90 -1.89
C ILE A 28 1.44 -7.23 -1.38
N LEU A 29 0.77 -8.27 -1.89
CA LEU A 29 -0.62 -8.57 -1.56
C LEU A 29 -0.82 -8.78 -0.06
N GLN A 30 0.04 -9.59 0.57
CA GLN A 30 -0.07 -9.86 2.01
C GLN A 30 0.15 -8.59 2.85
N THR A 31 1.13 -7.77 2.46
CA THR A 31 1.39 -6.48 3.08
C THR A 31 0.20 -5.52 2.93
N LEU A 32 -0.41 -5.47 1.75
CA LEU A 32 -1.61 -4.66 1.52
C LEU A 32 -2.79 -5.16 2.38
N LEU A 33 -2.98 -6.47 2.49
CA LEU A 33 -4.09 -7.06 3.26
C LEU A 33 -3.94 -6.84 4.77
N SER A 34 -2.71 -6.77 5.29
CA SER A 34 -2.44 -6.51 6.72
C SER A 34 -2.59 -5.04 7.13
N MET A 35 -2.65 -4.11 6.16
CA MET A 35 -2.92 -2.70 6.45
C MET A 35 -4.35 -2.48 6.98
N PRO A 36 -4.58 -1.48 7.85
CA PRO A 36 -5.92 -1.18 8.35
C PRO A 36 -6.89 -0.83 7.21
N ASP A 37 -8.18 -1.14 7.41
CA ASP A 37 -9.24 -0.82 6.44
C ASP A 37 -9.52 0.68 6.34
N GLU A 38 -9.17 1.44 7.39
CA GLU A 38 -9.39 2.87 7.53
C GLU A 38 -8.08 3.54 7.93
N MET A 39 -7.73 4.62 7.25
CA MET A 39 -6.53 5.41 7.52
C MET A 39 -6.72 6.85 7.06
N SER A 40 -5.94 7.77 7.61
CA SER A 40 -5.87 9.14 7.13
C SER A 40 -5.30 9.20 5.71
N SER A 41 -5.55 10.32 5.02
CA SER A 41 -5.03 10.52 3.66
C SER A 41 -3.51 10.56 3.64
N GLU A 42 -2.89 11.10 4.68
CA GLU A 42 -1.45 11.16 4.89
C GLU A 42 -0.85 9.76 5.08
N GLU A 43 -1.47 8.92 5.94
CA GLU A 43 -1.07 7.53 6.13
C GLU A 43 -1.20 6.72 4.84
N LEU A 44 -2.25 6.95 4.05
CA LEU A 44 -2.43 6.30 2.77
C LEU A 44 -1.32 6.65 1.78
N ILE A 45 -0.95 7.93 1.67
CA ILE A 45 0.16 8.36 0.81
C ILE A 45 1.47 7.71 1.28
N GLY A 46 1.73 7.71 2.58
CA GLY A 46 2.90 7.04 3.17
C GLY A 46 2.93 5.54 2.87
N ALA A 47 1.80 4.86 3.01
CA ALA A 47 1.67 3.43 2.72
C ALA A 47 1.94 3.12 1.24
N VAL A 48 1.44 3.95 0.31
CA VAL A 48 1.70 3.79 -1.13
C VAL A 48 3.19 3.91 -1.45
N ILE A 49 3.90 4.87 -0.83
CA ILE A 49 5.36 5.02 -1.04
C ILE A 49 6.09 3.75 -0.60
N VAL A 50 5.75 3.19 0.56
CA VAL A 50 6.34 1.94 1.05
C VAL A 50 6.05 0.78 0.10
N LEU A 51 4.80 0.64 -0.37
CA LEU A 51 4.43 -0.43 -1.29
C LEU A 51 5.17 -0.34 -2.63
N LEU A 52 5.34 0.87 -3.17
CA LEU A 52 6.11 1.09 -4.40
C LEU A 52 7.59 0.76 -4.21
N ASN A 53 8.20 1.17 -3.08
CA ASN A 53 9.57 0.81 -2.77
C ASN A 53 9.76 -0.71 -2.63
N LEU A 54 8.79 -1.43 -2.05
CA LEU A 54 8.85 -2.90 -1.98
C LEU A 54 8.80 -3.55 -3.36
N LEU A 55 7.92 -3.06 -4.26
CA LEU A 55 7.86 -3.51 -5.64
C LEU A 55 9.16 -3.21 -6.40
N ASP A 56 9.74 -2.03 -6.16
CA ASP A 56 10.99 -1.61 -6.76
C ASP A 56 12.17 -2.48 -6.30
N MET A 57 12.29 -2.72 -5.00
CA MET A 57 13.29 -3.61 -4.42
C MET A 57 13.17 -5.04 -4.95
N GLU A 58 11.96 -5.56 -5.12
CA GLU A 58 11.77 -6.90 -5.70
C GLU A 58 12.20 -6.95 -7.17
N THR A 59 11.90 -5.90 -7.93
CA THR A 59 12.28 -5.81 -9.35
C THR A 59 13.80 -5.73 -9.48
N HIS A 60 14.47 -4.93 -8.65
CA HIS A 60 15.92 -4.75 -8.68
C HIS A 60 16.69 -5.93 -8.04
N ASN A 61 16.16 -6.57 -7.00
CA ASN A 61 16.78 -7.78 -6.43
C ASN A 61 16.67 -9.00 -7.36
N LYS A 62 15.63 -9.09 -8.20
CA LYS A 62 15.55 -10.12 -9.24
C LYS A 62 16.46 -9.84 -10.44
N LEU A 63 16.90 -8.60 -10.63
CA LEU A 63 17.87 -8.21 -11.67
C LEU A 63 19.34 -8.34 -11.21
N GLY A 64 19.59 -8.50 -9.90
CA GLY A 64 20.92 -8.75 -9.33
C GLY A 64 21.17 -10.22 -8.94
N GLY A 65 20.24 -11.12 -9.23
CA GLY A 65 20.28 -12.53 -8.84
C GLY A 65 20.83 -13.47 -9.92
N GLU A 66 21.97 -13.14 -10.52
CA GLU A 66 22.86 -14.12 -11.13
C GLU A 66 24.23 -13.98 -10.45
N LEU A 67 24.55 -14.95 -9.58
CA LEU A 67 25.83 -15.66 -9.42
C LEU A 67 25.70 -16.69 -8.30
#